data_AF-A0A519VQB4-F1
#
_entry.id   AF-A0A519VQB4-F1
#
_cell.length_a   1.000
_cell.length_b   1.000
_cell.length_c   1.000
_cell.angle_alpha   90.00
_cell.angle_beta   90.00
_cell.angle_gamma   90.00
#
_symmetry.space_group_name_H-M   'P 1'
#
loop_
_entity.id
_entity.type
_entity.pdbx_description
1 polymer ?
#
loop_
_entity_poly.entity_id
_entity_poly.type
_entity_poly.pdbx_seq_one_letter_code
_entity_poly.pdbx_strand_id
1 'polypeptide(L)'
;MTESLLSAASYPATDPAHLPALLARLGYAPAATGGTQLRGCRNPDGSLRWVWPTTLRQPLFLEFYNAASPKARLFSLLVRVVFACRLQGLFFKKLPGQFARTGQQAWPVGDFALFTGTPGPNRKAVCCYDAAPGQRVFAKLPLGAAAPDKVAAEARYLDHLAECDFQSFAVPRILGYEPSHLLQSGVKPRGARRGASFGPAHARCLAELLDATQVRQPLIASACWQTIGEQIATLDEMPQTRIPFGLRTKLRHLRATIDPLHQVTFAFAHGDFTPWNCWLGPAGLALYDLELAQIEASLLYDLFHFETQQALLVTRQPAAGIRERVLGVAARFFPGLPAPEVALAWQLYLLHQVSTGALLYHAQPDWHPQISWLLTGWNTLLTRELATTVEHRQLAVYDLLDYVQLLPQPGVVLKPRAANAYYPAPTSDLDLLLQKADTQAGVRFMQAFPLAQSVAVRTAAHMVSVDCLFQDGSLLSVDLLHQLHRKALRLLDAPAVLVQAERAVAGVPVPTLLHDFAYTWLFYWLNQSDLPLTHLRHFQQQTPAQQEALLAYLTEAYGITFSNLACASVYQPTKAALLAQGVVQ
;
A
#
# COMPACT_ATOMS: atom_id res chain seq x y z
N MET A 1 -15.32 -16.17 1.37
CA MET A 1 -15.32 -14.81 0.80
C MET A 1 -14.01 -14.12 1.18
N THR A 2 -13.02 -14.15 0.28
CA THR A 2 -11.79 -13.31 0.23
C THR A 2 -11.15 -13.52 -1.16
N GLU A 3 -12.00 -13.46 -2.18
CA GLU A 3 -11.63 -13.38 -3.61
C GLU A 3 -12.81 -12.80 -4.43
N SER A 4 -13.70 -12.08 -3.74
CA SER A 4 -14.76 -11.25 -4.31
C SER A 4 -14.43 -9.84 -3.84
N LEU A 5 -14.19 -8.97 -4.82
CA LEU A 5 -13.82 -7.54 -4.81
C LEU A 5 -12.61 -7.30 -5.72
N LEU A 6 -12.71 -7.80 -6.95
CA LEU A 6 -12.27 -7.03 -8.10
C LEU A 6 -13.54 -6.31 -8.56
N SER A 7 -13.83 -5.16 -7.93
CA SER A 7 -14.89 -4.30 -8.42
C SER A 7 -14.44 -3.68 -9.73
N ALA A 8 -15.37 -3.60 -10.67
CA ALA A 8 -15.21 -2.99 -11.96
C ALA A 8 -14.54 -1.61 -11.85
N ALA A 9 -13.37 -1.48 -12.47
CA ALA A 9 -12.75 -0.19 -12.78
C ALA A 9 -12.16 -0.32 -14.19
N SER A 10 -12.56 0.61 -15.05
CA SER A 10 -12.17 0.69 -16.46
C SER A 10 -10.70 1.10 -16.60
N TYR A 11 -9.80 0.15 -16.40
CA TYR A 11 -8.59 0.13 -17.22
C TYR A 11 -9.00 -0.28 -18.63
N PRO A 12 -8.25 0.08 -19.70
CA PRO A 12 -8.40 -0.68 -20.91
C PRO A 12 -8.17 -2.12 -20.47
N ALA A 13 -9.25 -2.91 -20.53
CA ALA A 13 -9.14 -4.35 -20.48
C ALA A 13 -7.95 -4.70 -21.37
N THR A 14 -7.25 -5.79 -21.09
CA THR A 14 -6.54 -6.42 -22.22
C THR A 14 -7.61 -6.84 -23.21
N ASP A 15 -7.99 -5.85 -24.04
CA ASP A 15 -8.86 -5.94 -25.16
C ASP A 15 -8.24 -7.03 -26.02
N PRO A 16 -9.03 -7.96 -26.56
CA PRO A 16 -8.62 -8.77 -27.70
C PRO A 16 -7.69 -8.05 -28.71
N ALA A 17 -7.81 -6.72 -28.87
CA ALA A 17 -6.92 -5.87 -29.66
C ALA A 17 -5.41 -5.94 -29.29
N HIS A 18 -5.03 -6.24 -28.05
CA HIS A 18 -3.62 -6.34 -27.63
C HIS A 18 -3.03 -7.75 -27.69
N LEU A 19 -3.87 -8.77 -27.87
CA LEU A 19 -3.39 -10.16 -27.99
C LEU A 19 -2.44 -10.35 -29.19
N PRO A 20 -2.71 -9.81 -30.39
CA PRO A 20 -1.76 -9.86 -31.50
C PRO A 20 -0.39 -9.26 -31.16
N ALA A 21 -0.36 -8.11 -30.47
CA ALA A 21 0.90 -7.46 -30.08
C ALA A 21 1.70 -8.29 -29.06
N LEU A 22 1.01 -8.93 -28.10
CA LEU A 22 1.67 -9.86 -27.17
C LEU A 22 2.20 -11.09 -27.88
N LEU A 23 1.44 -11.67 -28.80
CA LEU A 23 1.85 -12.85 -29.55
C LEU A 23 2.97 -12.56 -30.55
N ALA A 24 3.02 -11.35 -31.12
CA ALA A 24 4.14 -10.91 -31.95
C ALA A 24 5.48 -10.99 -31.19
N ARG A 25 5.48 -10.69 -29.89
CA ARG A 25 6.67 -10.84 -29.03
C ARG A 25 7.10 -12.29 -28.82
N LEU A 26 6.20 -13.26 -29.04
CA LEU A 26 6.51 -14.69 -29.04
C LEU A 26 6.82 -15.21 -30.47
N GLY A 27 6.92 -14.33 -31.46
CA GLY A 27 7.11 -14.71 -32.86
C GLY A 27 5.87 -15.28 -33.53
N TYR A 28 4.67 -14.77 -33.20
CA TYR A 28 3.40 -15.17 -33.82
C TYR A 28 2.68 -13.97 -34.45
N ALA A 29 2.05 -14.17 -35.61
CA ALA A 29 1.23 -13.16 -36.28
C ALA A 29 -0.19 -13.71 -36.54
N PRO A 30 -1.21 -12.84 -36.62
CA PRO A 30 -2.54 -13.24 -37.08
C PRO A 30 -2.47 -13.95 -38.43
N ALA A 31 -3.19 -15.07 -38.56
CA ALA A 31 -3.27 -15.86 -39.77
C ALA A 31 -4.73 -16.07 -40.17
N ALA A 32 -5.01 -15.94 -41.47
CA ALA A 32 -6.36 -16.17 -42.01
C ALA A 32 -6.76 -17.65 -41.98
N THR A 33 -5.80 -18.55 -42.23
CA THR A 33 -5.99 -20.01 -42.15
C THR A 33 -4.68 -20.69 -41.71
N GLY A 34 -4.77 -21.91 -41.18
CA GLY A 34 -3.59 -22.73 -40.83
C GLY A 34 -2.82 -22.28 -39.57
N GLY A 35 -3.36 -21.32 -38.81
CA GLY A 35 -2.76 -20.85 -37.56
C GLY A 35 -3.22 -21.65 -36.34
N THR A 36 -2.52 -21.46 -35.22
CA THR A 36 -2.91 -22.03 -33.94
C THR A 36 -4.08 -21.26 -33.34
N GLN A 37 -5.16 -21.96 -33.02
CA GLN A 37 -6.27 -21.43 -32.26
C GLN A 37 -5.91 -21.37 -30.76
N LEU A 38 -6.26 -20.29 -30.08
CA LEU A 38 -5.96 -20.10 -28.65
C LEU A 38 -7.19 -20.25 -27.75
N ARG A 39 -6.95 -20.56 -26.48
CA ARG A 39 -7.89 -20.45 -25.36
C ARG A 39 -7.35 -19.45 -24.35
N GLY A 40 -8.22 -18.97 -23.47
CA GLY A 40 -7.78 -18.13 -22.37
C GLY A 40 -8.72 -18.12 -21.17
N CYS A 41 -8.18 -17.63 -20.06
CA CYS A 41 -8.90 -17.34 -18.82
C CYS A 41 -8.84 -15.83 -18.57
N ARG A 42 -9.96 -15.24 -18.15
CA ARG A 42 -10.05 -13.82 -17.82
C ARG A 42 -9.97 -13.60 -16.31
N ASN A 43 -9.47 -12.43 -15.92
CA ASN A 43 -9.67 -11.89 -14.58
C ASN A 43 -11.15 -11.48 -14.41
N PRO A 44 -11.63 -11.30 -13.17
CA PRO A 44 -12.97 -10.79 -12.89
C PRO A 44 -13.31 -9.44 -13.55
N ASP A 45 -12.32 -8.58 -13.80
CA ASP A 45 -12.48 -7.32 -14.55
C ASP A 45 -12.64 -7.51 -16.07
N GLY A 46 -12.63 -8.76 -16.55
CA GLY A 46 -12.74 -9.11 -17.96
C GLY A 46 -11.42 -9.10 -18.73
N SER A 47 -10.32 -8.61 -18.17
CA SER A 47 -9.00 -8.64 -18.79
C SER A 47 -8.52 -10.09 -18.98
N LEU A 48 -7.83 -10.39 -20.10
CA LEU A 48 -7.17 -11.68 -20.29
C LEU A 48 -6.04 -11.86 -19.28
N ARG A 49 -6.08 -12.95 -18.51
CA ARG A 49 -5.07 -13.33 -17.51
C ARG A 49 -4.09 -14.36 -18.05
N TRP A 50 -4.62 -15.45 -18.60
CA TRP A 50 -3.84 -16.57 -19.14
C TRP A 50 -4.28 -16.90 -20.56
N VAL A 51 -3.32 -17.22 -21.42
CA VAL A 51 -3.54 -17.59 -22.82
C VAL A 51 -2.71 -18.81 -23.18
N TRP A 52 -3.26 -19.74 -23.97
CA TRP A 52 -2.52 -20.93 -24.42
C TRP A 52 -3.07 -21.52 -25.73
N PRO A 53 -2.27 -22.26 -26.50
CA PRO A 53 -2.74 -23.04 -27.65
C PRO A 53 -3.83 -24.05 -27.31
N THR A 54 -4.82 -24.22 -28.19
CA THR A 54 -5.84 -25.26 -28.06
C THR A 54 -5.27 -26.68 -28.05
N THR A 55 -4.05 -26.85 -28.56
CA THR A 55 -3.26 -28.10 -28.59
C THR A 55 -2.67 -28.47 -27.22
N LEU A 56 -2.57 -27.50 -26.29
CA LEU A 56 -1.94 -27.70 -24.99
C LEU A 56 -2.63 -28.81 -24.17
N ARG A 57 -1.87 -29.86 -23.85
CA ARG A 57 -2.37 -31.06 -23.13
C ARG A 57 -2.16 -31.03 -21.62
N GLN A 58 -1.29 -30.16 -21.12
CA GLN A 58 -1.04 -29.98 -19.68
C GLN A 58 -1.30 -28.54 -19.28
N PRO A 59 -1.86 -28.26 -18.09
CA PRO A 59 -2.21 -26.90 -17.70
C PRO A 59 -0.99 -26.08 -17.27
N LEU A 60 -0.09 -25.76 -18.21
CA LEU A 60 1.16 -25.03 -17.95
C LEU A 60 0.92 -23.66 -17.28
N PHE A 61 -0.22 -23.02 -17.54
CA PHE A 61 -0.56 -21.74 -16.90
C PHE A 61 -0.67 -21.84 -15.37
N LEU A 62 -0.84 -23.04 -14.80
CA LEU A 62 -0.82 -23.23 -13.34
C LEU A 62 0.58 -23.01 -12.74
N GLU A 63 1.65 -22.95 -13.54
CA GLU A 63 2.96 -22.55 -13.03
C GLU A 63 3.01 -21.07 -12.61
N PHE A 64 2.14 -20.24 -13.17
CA PHE A 64 1.96 -18.84 -12.74
C PHE A 64 1.00 -18.70 -11.56
N TYR A 65 0.38 -19.79 -11.11
CA TYR A 65 -0.70 -19.75 -10.13
C TYR A 65 -0.20 -20.13 -8.74
N ASN A 66 -0.38 -19.23 -7.78
CA ASN A 66 -0.03 -19.50 -6.39
C ASN A 66 -1.11 -20.35 -5.69
N ALA A 67 -0.94 -21.68 -5.71
CA ALA A 67 -1.82 -22.63 -5.04
C ALA A 67 -1.56 -22.77 -3.52
N ALA A 68 -1.42 -21.65 -2.81
CA ALA A 68 -1.11 -21.67 -1.37
C ALA A 68 -2.33 -22.03 -0.49
N SER A 69 -3.53 -21.52 -0.83
CA SER A 69 -4.75 -21.72 -0.03
C SER A 69 -5.50 -23.02 -0.37
N PRO A 70 -6.35 -23.55 0.54
CA PRO A 70 -7.16 -24.75 0.25
C PRO A 70 -8.02 -24.59 -1.01
N LYS A 71 -8.65 -23.41 -1.17
CA LYS A 71 -9.44 -23.07 -2.37
C LYS A 71 -8.58 -23.08 -3.63
N ALA A 72 -7.39 -22.48 -3.58
CA ALA A 72 -6.46 -22.43 -4.71
C ALA A 72 -5.93 -23.83 -5.09
N ARG A 73 -5.71 -24.69 -4.10
CA ARG A 73 -5.34 -26.11 -4.32
C ARG A 73 -6.48 -26.89 -4.96
N LEU A 74 -7.72 -26.70 -4.50
CA LEU A 74 -8.90 -27.32 -5.10
C LEU A 74 -9.08 -26.86 -6.55
N PHE A 75 -8.98 -25.55 -6.82
CA PHE A 75 -9.02 -25.02 -8.18
C PHE A 75 -7.94 -25.66 -9.07
N SER A 76 -6.70 -25.72 -8.58
CA SER A 76 -5.59 -26.33 -9.31
C SER A 76 -5.83 -27.81 -9.60
N LEU A 77 -6.39 -28.56 -8.64
CA LEU A 77 -6.76 -29.96 -8.80
C LEU A 77 -7.85 -30.13 -9.87
N LEU A 78 -8.92 -29.34 -9.79
CA LEU A 78 -10.02 -29.38 -10.76
C LEU A 78 -9.54 -29.07 -12.18
N VAL A 79 -8.70 -28.05 -12.35
CA VAL A 79 -8.09 -27.72 -13.65
C VAL A 79 -7.26 -28.89 -14.19
N ARG A 80 -6.46 -29.56 -13.35
CA ARG A 80 -5.69 -30.74 -13.77
C ARG A 80 -6.59 -31.88 -14.21
N VAL A 81 -7.70 -32.13 -13.51
CA VAL A 81 -8.70 -33.13 -13.90
C VAL A 81 -9.33 -32.78 -15.25
N VAL A 82 -9.73 -31.51 -15.46
CA VAL A 82 -10.28 -31.04 -16.74
C VAL A 82 -9.30 -31.31 -17.90
N PHE A 83 -8.00 -31.07 -17.69
CA PHE A 83 -6.98 -31.35 -18.71
C PHE A 83 -6.75 -32.85 -18.93
N ALA A 84 -6.71 -33.65 -17.86
CA ALA A 84 -6.57 -35.11 -17.94
C ALA A 84 -7.74 -35.75 -18.71
N CYS A 85 -8.97 -35.28 -18.48
CA CYS A 85 -10.17 -35.74 -19.15
C CYS A 85 -10.39 -35.11 -20.54
N ARG A 86 -9.50 -34.23 -21.01
CA ARG A 86 -9.63 -33.49 -22.29
C ARG A 86 -10.93 -32.66 -22.41
N LEU A 87 -11.41 -32.13 -21.30
CA LEU A 87 -12.66 -31.34 -21.23
C LEU A 87 -12.41 -29.83 -21.35
N GLN A 88 -11.24 -29.39 -21.80
CA GLN A 88 -10.89 -27.97 -21.88
C GLN A 88 -11.87 -27.18 -22.75
N GLY A 89 -12.48 -27.84 -23.74
CA GLY A 89 -13.54 -27.32 -24.60
C GLY A 89 -14.74 -26.73 -23.86
N LEU A 90 -15.13 -27.36 -22.76
CA LEU A 90 -16.33 -27.00 -22.00
C LEU A 90 -16.07 -25.84 -21.03
N PHE A 91 -14.87 -25.79 -20.45
CA PHE A 91 -14.56 -24.84 -19.37
C PHE A 91 -13.80 -23.59 -19.83
N PHE A 92 -13.06 -23.66 -20.93
CA PHE A 92 -12.22 -22.55 -21.40
C PHE A 92 -12.58 -22.16 -22.82
N LYS A 93 -13.10 -20.95 -23.01
CA LYS A 93 -13.53 -20.47 -24.34
C LYS A 93 -12.34 -20.29 -25.29
N LYS A 94 -12.59 -20.54 -26.58
CA LYS A 94 -11.66 -20.15 -27.65
C LYS A 94 -11.61 -18.63 -27.74
N LEU A 95 -10.42 -18.08 -27.92
CA LEU A 95 -10.21 -16.66 -28.20
C LEU A 95 -10.40 -16.40 -29.71
N PRO A 96 -10.80 -15.19 -30.13
CA PRO A 96 -10.95 -14.89 -31.55
C PRO A 96 -9.60 -14.92 -32.29
N GLY A 97 -9.63 -15.30 -33.58
CA GLY A 97 -8.47 -15.34 -34.47
C GLY A 97 -7.63 -16.63 -34.39
N GLN A 98 -6.72 -16.78 -35.36
CA GLN A 98 -5.69 -17.82 -35.40
C GLN A 98 -4.33 -17.15 -35.54
N PHE A 99 -3.28 -17.79 -35.02
CA PHE A 99 -1.93 -17.21 -35.01
C PHE A 99 -0.90 -18.19 -35.55
N ALA A 100 -0.14 -17.79 -36.56
CA ALA A 100 0.93 -18.60 -37.16
C ALA A 100 2.30 -18.11 -36.68
N ARG A 101 3.26 -19.03 -36.56
CA ARG A 101 4.65 -18.69 -36.25
C ARG A 101 5.25 -17.89 -37.41
N THR A 102 5.94 -16.80 -37.08
CA THR A 102 6.66 -15.95 -38.04
C THR A 102 8.10 -16.39 -38.26
N GLY A 103 8.66 -17.17 -37.32
CA GLY A 103 10.08 -17.53 -37.31
C GLY A 103 11.00 -16.42 -36.75
N GLN A 104 10.45 -15.27 -36.36
CA GLN A 104 11.24 -14.18 -35.74
C GLN A 104 11.81 -14.56 -34.38
N GLN A 105 11.17 -15.50 -33.68
CA GLN A 105 11.64 -16.04 -32.41
C GLN A 105 11.77 -17.56 -32.53
N ALA A 106 12.89 -18.10 -32.03
CA ALA A 106 13.11 -19.54 -31.96
C ALA A 106 12.28 -20.21 -30.84
N TRP A 107 11.78 -19.42 -29.90
CA TRP A 107 10.96 -19.83 -28.75
C TRP A 107 9.59 -19.12 -28.78
N PRO A 108 8.59 -19.60 -28.00
CA PRO A 108 8.56 -20.89 -27.30
C PRO A 108 8.64 -22.07 -28.27
N VAL A 109 9.15 -23.22 -27.85
CA VAL A 109 9.12 -24.46 -28.66
C VAL A 109 7.82 -25.21 -28.35
N GLY A 110 7.05 -25.57 -29.38
CA GLY A 110 5.77 -26.27 -29.20
C GLY A 110 4.68 -25.45 -28.51
N ASP A 111 3.94 -26.11 -27.62
CA ASP A 111 2.86 -25.52 -26.84
C ASP A 111 3.40 -24.67 -25.67
N PHE A 112 2.64 -23.65 -25.29
CA PHE A 112 3.02 -22.72 -24.23
C PHE A 112 1.82 -22.27 -23.40
N ALA A 113 2.09 -21.61 -22.28
CA ALA A 113 1.14 -20.79 -21.56
C ALA A 113 1.70 -19.39 -21.35
N LEU A 114 0.88 -18.37 -21.54
CA LEU A 114 1.23 -16.97 -21.39
C LEU A 114 0.42 -16.35 -20.26
N PHE A 115 1.09 -15.81 -19.26
CA PHE A 115 0.53 -14.86 -18.31
C PHE A 115 0.73 -13.45 -18.85
N THR A 116 -0.36 -12.67 -18.94
CA THR A 116 -0.37 -11.34 -19.58
C THR A 116 0.14 -10.22 -18.66
N GLY A 117 0.56 -10.55 -17.44
CA GLY A 117 1.09 -9.63 -16.45
C GLY A 117 0.02 -8.96 -15.59
N THR A 118 0.40 -8.58 -14.38
CA THR A 118 -0.40 -7.73 -13.50
C THR A 118 -0.29 -6.27 -13.96
N PRO A 119 -1.39 -5.51 -14.05
CA PRO A 119 -1.34 -4.07 -14.33
C PRO A 119 -0.41 -3.31 -13.37
N GLY A 120 0.40 -2.40 -13.88
CA GLY A 120 1.33 -1.59 -13.10
C GLY A 120 2.50 -1.05 -13.95
N PRO A 121 3.32 -0.13 -13.40
CA PRO A 121 4.43 0.49 -14.12
C PRO A 121 5.51 -0.52 -14.54
N ASN A 122 5.69 -1.58 -13.75
CA ASN A 122 6.68 -2.65 -13.99
C ASN A 122 6.07 -3.88 -14.70
N ARG A 123 4.95 -3.70 -15.41
CA ARG A 123 4.21 -4.82 -16.00
C ARG A 123 5.09 -5.63 -16.96
N LYS A 124 5.18 -6.93 -16.69
CA LYS A 124 5.79 -7.95 -17.55
C LYS A 124 4.83 -9.08 -17.85
N ALA A 125 4.82 -9.57 -19.09
CA ALA A 125 4.20 -10.85 -19.41
C ALA A 125 5.21 -11.99 -19.18
N VAL A 126 4.72 -13.18 -18.87
CA VAL A 126 5.56 -14.36 -18.66
C VAL A 126 5.03 -15.51 -19.49
N CYS A 127 5.85 -16.03 -20.40
CA CYS A 127 5.56 -17.23 -21.17
C CYS A 127 6.24 -18.44 -20.52
N CYS A 128 5.56 -19.57 -20.44
CA CYS A 128 6.07 -20.83 -19.91
C CYS A 128 5.89 -21.90 -20.96
N TYR A 129 6.95 -22.63 -21.26
CA TYR A 129 6.94 -23.77 -22.18
C TYR A 129 7.96 -24.82 -21.75
N ASP A 130 7.88 -26.01 -22.34
CA ASP A 130 8.87 -27.07 -22.13
C ASP A 130 9.78 -27.15 -23.36
N ALA A 131 11.08 -26.90 -23.19
CA ALA A 131 12.07 -27.03 -24.26
C ALA A 131 12.34 -28.52 -24.61
N ALA A 132 12.27 -29.37 -23.58
CA ALA A 132 12.32 -30.82 -23.66
C ALA A 132 11.53 -31.40 -22.47
N PRO A 133 11.20 -32.72 -22.44
CA PRO A 133 10.49 -33.32 -21.31
C PRO A 133 11.19 -33.04 -19.96
N GLY A 134 10.53 -32.28 -19.08
CA GLY A 134 11.05 -31.89 -17.77
C GLY A 134 11.97 -30.67 -17.75
N GLN A 135 12.28 -30.07 -18.90
CA GLN A 135 13.07 -28.84 -19.01
C GLN A 135 12.15 -27.64 -19.25
N ARG A 136 11.66 -27.07 -18.14
CA ARG A 136 10.76 -25.92 -18.17
C ARG A 136 11.53 -24.62 -18.41
N VAL A 137 11.00 -23.77 -19.27
CA VAL A 137 11.54 -22.45 -19.58
C VAL A 137 10.50 -21.38 -19.33
N PHE A 138 10.93 -20.28 -18.71
CA PHE A 138 10.16 -19.07 -18.51
C PHE A 138 10.77 -17.92 -19.32
N ALA A 139 9.97 -17.29 -20.17
CA ALA A 139 10.36 -16.08 -20.90
C ALA A 139 9.64 -14.87 -20.29
N LYS A 140 10.40 -13.93 -19.73
CA LYS A 140 9.88 -12.67 -19.16
C LYS A 140 9.94 -11.57 -20.22
N LEU A 141 8.80 -10.92 -20.47
CA LEU A 141 8.58 -9.96 -21.56
C LEU A 141 8.21 -8.59 -20.97
N PRO A 142 9.10 -7.58 -20.99
CA PRO A 142 8.82 -6.26 -20.43
C PRO A 142 7.81 -5.48 -21.27
N LEU A 143 6.66 -5.09 -20.71
CA LEU A 143 5.58 -4.44 -21.47
C LEU A 143 5.50 -2.91 -21.31
N GLY A 144 6.04 -2.35 -20.22
CA GLY A 144 6.06 -0.89 -19.95
C GLY A 144 7.44 -0.27 -20.10
N ALA A 145 7.54 1.06 -20.02
CA ALA A 145 8.81 1.79 -20.19
C ALA A 145 9.85 1.44 -19.11
N ALA A 146 9.43 1.20 -17.87
CA ALA A 146 10.32 0.85 -16.75
C ALA A 146 10.62 -0.66 -16.66
N ALA A 147 9.89 -1.50 -17.41
CA ALA A 147 10.01 -2.96 -17.30
C ALA A 147 11.33 -3.53 -17.88
N PRO A 148 11.92 -3.00 -18.97
CA PRO A 148 13.20 -3.48 -19.49
C PRO A 148 14.32 -3.40 -18.46
N ASP A 149 14.43 -2.29 -17.73
CA ASP A 149 15.47 -2.09 -16.71
C ASP A 149 15.35 -3.12 -15.58
N LYS A 150 14.13 -3.48 -15.19
CA LYS A 150 13.87 -4.52 -14.18
C LYS A 150 14.26 -5.92 -14.67
N VAL A 151 13.94 -6.24 -15.92
CA VAL A 151 14.33 -7.53 -16.52
C VAL A 151 15.86 -7.61 -16.70
N ALA A 152 16.49 -6.50 -17.10
CA ALA A 152 17.95 -6.39 -17.21
C ALA A 152 18.63 -6.52 -15.84
N ALA A 153 18.09 -5.88 -14.81
CA ALA A 153 18.58 -6.00 -13.44
C ALA A 153 18.49 -7.46 -12.95
N GLU A 154 17.35 -8.11 -13.15
CA GLU A 154 17.17 -9.52 -12.80
C GLU A 154 18.19 -10.42 -13.51
N ALA A 155 18.49 -10.19 -14.79
CA ALA A 155 19.52 -10.94 -15.50
C ALA A 155 20.90 -10.77 -14.83
N ARG A 156 21.30 -9.53 -14.54
CA ARG A 156 22.57 -9.26 -13.84
C ARG A 156 22.65 -9.92 -12.46
N TYR A 157 21.57 -9.94 -11.69
CA TYR A 157 21.56 -10.59 -10.38
C TYR A 157 21.66 -12.11 -10.50
N LEU A 158 21.05 -12.72 -11.52
CA LEU A 158 21.20 -14.15 -11.75
C LEU A 158 22.62 -14.53 -12.16
N ASP A 159 23.26 -13.74 -13.02
CA ASP A 159 24.66 -13.95 -13.38
C ASP A 159 25.56 -13.83 -12.14
N HIS A 160 25.38 -12.77 -11.34
CA HIS A 160 26.14 -12.58 -10.10
C HIS A 160 25.96 -13.73 -9.10
N LEU A 161 24.72 -14.20 -8.88
CA LEU A 161 24.47 -15.33 -7.98
C LEU A 161 24.98 -16.66 -8.55
N ALA A 162 25.10 -16.79 -9.87
CA ALA A 162 25.66 -17.98 -10.50
C ALA A 162 27.19 -18.07 -10.36
N GLU A 163 27.87 -16.95 -10.09
CA GLU A 163 29.30 -16.93 -9.75
C GLU A 163 29.56 -17.47 -8.34
N CYS A 164 28.53 -17.52 -7.49
CA CYS A 164 28.61 -18.07 -6.13
C CYS A 164 28.22 -19.56 -6.11
N ASP A 165 28.96 -20.37 -5.35
CA ASP A 165 28.69 -21.81 -5.20
C ASP A 165 27.71 -22.09 -4.05
N PHE A 166 26.42 -21.77 -4.26
CA PHE A 166 25.38 -21.97 -3.26
C PHE A 166 24.89 -23.43 -3.19
N GLN A 167 24.79 -23.97 -1.98
CA GLN A 167 24.39 -25.35 -1.68
C GLN A 167 23.00 -25.44 -1.03
N SER A 168 22.54 -24.39 -0.35
CA SER A 168 21.29 -24.43 0.42
C SER A 168 20.05 -24.00 -0.37
N PHE A 169 20.25 -23.37 -1.54
CA PHE A 169 19.17 -22.95 -2.42
C PHE A 169 19.57 -22.94 -3.91
N ALA A 170 18.58 -22.87 -4.79
CA ALA A 170 18.76 -22.73 -6.23
C ALA A 170 18.02 -21.50 -6.78
N VAL A 171 18.60 -20.89 -7.82
CA VAL A 171 18.01 -19.79 -8.60
C VAL A 171 17.91 -20.17 -10.08
N PRO A 172 17.08 -19.45 -10.88
CA PRO A 172 16.94 -19.75 -12.30
C PRO A 172 18.26 -19.53 -13.04
N ARG A 173 18.65 -20.47 -13.91
CA ARG A 173 19.75 -20.22 -14.85
C ARG A 173 19.26 -19.39 -16.02
N ILE A 174 20.08 -18.44 -16.46
CA ILE A 174 19.83 -17.70 -17.69
C ILE A 174 20.08 -18.64 -18.87
N LEU A 175 19.08 -18.74 -19.75
CA LEU A 175 19.15 -19.52 -20.99
C LEU A 175 19.37 -18.62 -22.21
N GLY A 176 19.08 -17.33 -22.08
CA GLY A 176 19.23 -16.31 -23.11
C GLY A 176 18.67 -14.97 -22.63
N TYR A 177 19.28 -13.88 -23.05
CA TYR A 177 18.86 -12.54 -22.70
C TYR A 177 18.96 -11.60 -23.90
N GLU A 178 17.89 -10.85 -24.14
CA GLU A 178 17.83 -9.71 -25.04
C GLU A 178 17.06 -8.57 -24.35
N PRO A 179 17.21 -7.31 -24.78
CA PRO A 179 16.38 -6.21 -24.24
C PRO A 179 14.87 -6.45 -24.36
N SER A 180 14.46 -7.30 -25.32
CA SER A 180 13.07 -7.66 -25.56
C SER A 180 12.55 -8.78 -24.65
N HIS A 181 13.42 -9.59 -24.05
CA HIS A 181 13.04 -10.75 -23.23
C HIS A 181 14.20 -11.37 -22.42
N LEU A 182 13.86 -12.02 -21.30
CA LEU A 182 14.78 -12.86 -20.54
C LEU A 182 14.27 -14.30 -20.47
N LEU A 183 15.08 -15.27 -20.91
CA LEU A 183 14.81 -16.70 -20.82
C LEU A 183 15.49 -17.31 -19.60
N GLN A 184 14.71 -18.01 -18.77
CA GLN A 184 15.15 -18.60 -17.51
C GLN A 184 14.74 -20.07 -17.41
N SER A 185 15.57 -20.90 -16.78
CA SER A 185 15.18 -22.27 -16.42
C SER A 185 14.18 -22.30 -15.27
N GLY A 186 13.24 -23.24 -15.29
CA GLY A 186 12.39 -23.50 -14.13
C GLY A 186 13.18 -24.10 -12.96
N VAL A 187 12.93 -23.58 -11.75
CA VAL A 187 13.66 -23.97 -10.53
C VAL A 187 12.87 -24.88 -9.60
N LYS A 188 11.57 -25.06 -9.86
CA LYS A 188 10.66 -25.76 -8.96
C LYS A 188 11.04 -27.24 -8.82
N PRO A 189 11.49 -27.70 -7.64
CA PRO A 189 11.83 -29.11 -7.43
C PRO A 189 10.60 -30.01 -7.51
N ARG A 190 10.79 -31.28 -7.87
CA ARG A 190 9.71 -32.28 -7.80
C ARG A 190 9.22 -32.42 -6.35
N GLY A 191 7.90 -32.42 -6.17
CA GLY A 191 7.27 -32.51 -4.85
C GLY A 191 7.40 -31.25 -3.98
N ALA A 192 7.93 -30.15 -4.53
CA ALA A 192 8.07 -28.92 -3.77
C ALA A 192 6.74 -28.31 -3.36
N ARG A 193 6.74 -27.67 -2.19
CA ARG A 193 5.61 -26.93 -1.63
C ARG A 193 6.00 -25.47 -1.41
N ARG A 194 5.02 -24.61 -1.21
CA ARG A 194 5.29 -23.23 -0.77
C ARG A 194 5.77 -23.23 0.67
N GLY A 195 6.83 -22.48 0.97
CA GLY A 195 7.32 -22.25 2.32
C GLY A 195 6.42 -21.25 3.04
N ALA A 196 5.30 -21.71 3.61
CA ALA A 196 4.30 -20.81 4.22
C ALA A 196 4.76 -20.12 5.52
N SER A 197 5.86 -20.59 6.12
CA SER A 197 6.44 -20.07 7.36
C SER A 197 7.96 -20.04 7.25
N PHE A 198 8.57 -19.05 7.89
CA PHE A 198 10.03 -19.00 7.98
C PHE A 198 10.52 -20.20 8.80
N GLY A 199 11.66 -20.77 8.42
CA GLY A 199 12.12 -22.01 9.01
C GLY A 199 13.57 -22.32 8.64
N PRO A 200 14.10 -23.47 9.08
CA PRO A 200 15.53 -23.79 8.96
C PRO A 200 16.09 -23.71 7.52
N ALA A 201 15.28 -24.05 6.51
CA ALA A 201 15.72 -23.94 5.11
C ALA A 201 15.88 -22.48 4.65
N HIS A 202 14.98 -21.59 5.09
CA HIS A 202 15.09 -20.14 4.85
C HIS A 202 16.27 -19.57 5.61
N ALA A 203 16.45 -19.94 6.88
CA ALA A 203 17.59 -19.50 7.68
C ALA A 203 18.94 -19.89 7.05
N ARG A 204 19.08 -21.14 6.57
CA ARG A 204 20.31 -21.59 5.89
C ARG A 204 20.58 -20.83 4.60
N CYS A 205 19.53 -20.59 3.79
CA CYS A 205 19.65 -19.78 2.58
C CYS A 205 20.12 -18.36 2.88
N LEU A 206 19.52 -17.70 3.87
CA LEU A 206 19.92 -16.35 4.24
C LEU A 206 21.31 -16.30 4.89
N ALA A 207 21.69 -17.31 5.68
CA ALA A 207 23.03 -17.41 6.24
C ALA A 207 24.08 -17.56 5.13
N GLU A 208 23.83 -18.43 4.15
CA GLU A 208 24.74 -18.64 3.02
C GLU A 208 24.87 -17.41 2.12
N LEU A 209 23.76 -16.72 1.85
CA LEU A 209 23.77 -15.43 1.14
C LEU A 209 24.58 -14.38 1.90
N LEU A 210 24.36 -14.27 3.22
CA LEU A 210 25.09 -13.34 4.07
C LEU A 210 26.59 -13.65 4.05
N ASP A 211 26.98 -14.90 4.25
CA ASP A 211 28.39 -15.32 4.27
C ASP A 211 29.10 -15.04 2.95
N ALA A 212 28.41 -15.23 1.82
CA ALA A 212 28.99 -15.04 0.48
C ALA A 212 29.05 -13.57 0.02
N THR A 213 28.15 -12.71 0.50
CA THR A 213 27.95 -11.36 -0.08
C THR A 213 28.10 -10.21 0.91
N GLN A 214 28.35 -10.50 2.19
CA GLN A 214 28.39 -9.44 3.19
C GLN A 214 29.51 -8.41 2.94
N VAL A 215 29.16 -7.15 3.17
CA VAL A 215 30.09 -6.02 3.24
C VAL A 215 29.80 -5.22 4.49
N ARG A 216 30.86 -4.85 5.23
CA ARG A 216 30.74 -3.97 6.40
C ARG A 216 31.29 -2.60 6.05
N GLN A 217 30.44 -1.58 6.16
CA GLN A 217 30.78 -0.21 5.80
C GLN A 217 29.94 0.82 6.60
N PRO A 218 30.36 2.11 6.63
CA PRO A 218 29.52 3.16 7.17
C PRO A 218 28.19 3.25 6.42
N LEU A 219 27.10 3.50 7.13
CA LEU A 219 25.77 3.62 6.54
C LEU A 219 25.74 4.67 5.41
N ILE A 220 26.39 5.83 5.59
CA ILE A 220 26.46 6.91 4.59
C ILE A 220 27.09 6.49 3.26
N ALA A 221 27.94 5.46 3.25
CA ALA A 221 28.60 4.97 2.06
C ALA A 221 27.76 3.95 1.28
N SER A 222 26.73 3.37 1.91
CA SER A 222 25.91 2.32 1.31
C SER A 222 24.90 2.83 0.28
N ALA A 223 24.64 2.03 -0.75
CA ALA A 223 23.57 2.28 -1.72
C ALA A 223 22.18 2.27 -1.06
N CYS A 224 21.98 1.44 -0.02
CA CYS A 224 20.74 1.40 0.76
C CYS A 224 20.41 2.77 1.37
N TRP A 225 21.36 3.41 2.05
CA TRP A 225 21.13 4.71 2.69
C TRP A 225 20.88 5.84 1.69
N GLN A 226 21.63 5.84 0.59
CA GLN A 226 21.44 6.80 -0.49
C GLN A 226 20.04 6.66 -1.09
N THR A 227 19.64 5.43 -1.41
CA THR A 227 18.30 5.10 -1.94
C THR A 227 17.19 5.55 -0.98
N ILE A 228 17.28 5.18 0.32
CA ILE A 228 16.33 5.65 1.34
C ILE A 228 16.24 7.18 1.33
N GLY A 229 17.39 7.84 1.24
CA GLY A 229 17.45 9.28 1.30
C GLY A 229 16.82 9.99 0.12
N GLU A 230 17.13 9.54 -1.09
CA GLU A 230 16.53 10.03 -2.34
C GLU A 230 15.03 9.78 -2.38
N GLN A 231 14.59 8.59 -1.96
CA GLN A 231 13.17 8.25 -1.97
C GLN A 231 12.37 9.10 -0.97
N ILE A 232 12.89 9.34 0.23
CA ILE A 232 12.24 10.22 1.22
C ILE A 232 12.20 11.66 0.71
N ALA A 233 13.31 12.19 0.19
CA ALA A 233 13.35 13.53 -0.40
C ALA A 233 12.34 13.68 -1.54
N THR A 234 12.28 12.70 -2.44
CA THR A 234 11.31 12.64 -3.54
C THR A 234 9.87 12.66 -3.01
N LEU A 235 9.56 11.88 -1.98
CA LEU A 235 8.24 11.86 -1.35
C LEU A 235 7.87 13.20 -0.72
N ASP A 236 8.82 13.95 -0.16
CA ASP A 236 8.57 15.26 0.46
C ASP A 236 8.35 16.36 -0.58
N GLU A 237 9.10 16.34 -1.67
CA GLU A 237 9.03 17.32 -2.75
C GLU A 237 7.79 17.15 -3.65
N MET A 238 7.08 16.01 -3.54
CA MET A 238 5.86 15.75 -4.30
C MET A 238 4.72 16.71 -3.91
N PRO A 239 4.30 17.64 -4.80
CA PRO A 239 3.30 18.66 -4.47
C PRO A 239 1.89 18.08 -4.34
N GLN A 240 1.59 16.99 -5.05
CA GLN A 240 0.30 16.31 -5.02
C GLN A 240 0.53 14.81 -4.88
N THR A 241 0.34 14.27 -3.68
CA THR A 241 0.44 12.83 -3.43
C THR A 241 -0.74 12.32 -2.62
N ARG A 242 -1.16 11.09 -2.93
CA ARG A 242 -2.12 10.31 -2.12
C ARG A 242 -1.43 9.62 -0.94
N ILE A 243 -0.10 9.63 -0.89
CA ILE A 243 0.65 9.08 0.24
C ILE A 243 0.46 9.99 1.45
N PRO A 244 -0.04 9.45 2.58
CA PRO A 244 -0.36 10.27 3.74
C PRO A 244 0.84 11.05 4.29
N PHE A 245 0.56 12.24 4.81
CA PHE A 245 1.60 13.14 5.31
C PHE A 245 2.22 12.65 6.62
N GLY A 246 1.44 12.05 7.51
CA GLY A 246 1.92 11.45 8.75
C GLY A 246 2.97 10.38 8.46
N LEU A 247 2.67 9.45 7.55
CA LEU A 247 3.59 8.41 7.10
C LEU A 247 4.92 9.00 6.59
N ARG A 248 4.87 9.98 5.67
CA ARG A 248 6.08 10.64 5.15
C ARG A 248 6.89 11.34 6.25
N THR A 249 6.20 12.00 7.16
CA THR A 249 6.82 12.68 8.30
C THR A 249 7.52 11.70 9.24
N LYS A 250 6.92 10.54 9.49
CA LYS A 250 7.55 9.48 10.29
C LYS A 250 8.78 8.88 9.63
N LEU A 251 8.80 8.73 8.30
CA LEU A 251 10.03 8.32 7.60
C LEU A 251 11.17 9.31 7.83
N ARG A 252 10.89 10.62 7.72
CA ARG A 252 11.89 11.66 8.02
C ARG A 252 12.37 11.59 9.48
N HIS A 253 11.44 11.48 10.43
CA HIS A 253 11.81 11.39 11.84
C HIS A 253 12.66 10.16 12.14
N LEU A 254 12.27 8.97 11.64
CA LEU A 254 13.02 7.75 11.90
C LEU A 254 14.41 7.84 11.29
N ARG A 255 14.52 8.30 10.04
CA ARG A 255 15.83 8.52 9.39
C ARG A 255 16.72 9.46 10.21
N ALA A 256 16.17 10.53 10.77
CA ALA A 256 16.93 11.50 11.57
C ALA A 256 17.44 10.94 12.91
N THR A 257 16.90 9.83 13.40
CA THR A 257 17.38 9.17 14.63
C THR A 257 18.60 8.29 14.42
N ILE A 258 18.95 7.99 13.17
CA ILE A 258 20.01 7.03 12.83
C ILE A 258 21.32 7.78 12.54
N ASP A 259 22.39 7.38 13.22
CA ASP A 259 23.74 7.89 12.96
C ASP A 259 24.27 7.36 11.60
N PRO A 260 24.47 8.23 10.59
CA PRO A 260 24.92 7.80 9.27
C PRO A 260 26.39 7.35 9.25
N LEU A 261 27.17 7.61 10.30
CA LEU A 261 28.56 7.17 10.41
C LEU A 261 28.70 5.79 11.02
N HIS A 262 27.61 5.20 11.51
CA HIS A 262 27.63 3.88 12.13
C HIS A 262 28.03 2.79 11.12
N GLN A 263 28.88 1.86 11.56
CA GLN A 263 29.34 0.72 10.77
C GLN A 263 28.33 -0.41 10.85
N VAL A 264 27.73 -0.78 9.72
CA VAL A 264 26.72 -1.84 9.66
C VAL A 264 27.05 -2.86 8.57
N THR A 265 26.54 -4.06 8.76
CA THR A 265 26.64 -5.14 7.77
C THR A 265 25.52 -5.03 6.74
N PHE A 266 25.89 -5.05 5.45
CA PHE A 266 24.99 -5.18 4.31
C PHE A 266 25.26 -6.49 3.60
N ALA A 267 24.28 -7.00 2.86
CA ALA A 267 24.42 -8.18 2.03
C ALA A 267 23.40 -8.19 0.89
N PHE A 268 23.55 -9.14 -0.02
CA PHE A 268 22.55 -9.39 -1.04
C PHE A 268 21.21 -9.79 -0.41
N ALA A 269 20.13 -9.18 -0.89
CA ALA A 269 18.76 -9.57 -0.56
C ALA A 269 17.96 -9.79 -1.84
N HIS A 270 17.09 -10.80 -1.82
CA HIS A 270 16.08 -11.02 -2.85
C HIS A 270 15.09 -9.84 -2.93
N GLY A 271 14.81 -9.17 -1.81
CA GLY A 271 13.99 -7.95 -1.74
C GLY A 271 12.47 -8.15 -1.82
N ASP A 272 12.03 -9.27 -2.40
CA ASP A 272 10.66 -9.82 -2.33
C ASP A 272 10.66 -11.27 -1.79
N PHE A 273 11.45 -11.52 -0.75
CA PHE A 273 11.60 -12.85 -0.15
C PHE A 273 10.32 -13.25 0.60
N THR A 274 9.43 -13.95 -0.10
CA THR A 274 8.09 -14.26 0.38
C THR A 274 7.72 -15.71 0.09
N PRO A 275 6.70 -16.28 0.77
CA PRO A 275 6.24 -17.64 0.51
C PRO A 275 5.86 -17.92 -0.95
N TRP A 276 5.44 -16.89 -1.70
CA TRP A 276 5.04 -17.04 -3.09
C TRP A 276 6.19 -16.93 -4.08
N ASN A 277 7.38 -16.50 -3.66
CA ASN A 277 8.61 -16.52 -4.48
C ASN A 277 9.60 -17.63 -4.05
N CYS A 278 9.23 -18.38 -3.01
CA CYS A 278 10.01 -19.51 -2.52
C CYS A 278 9.30 -20.86 -2.80
N TRP A 279 10.05 -21.82 -3.31
CA TRP A 279 9.70 -23.24 -3.27
C TRP A 279 10.56 -23.95 -2.23
N LEU A 280 9.93 -24.80 -1.41
CA LEU A 280 10.61 -25.67 -0.47
C LEU A 280 10.58 -27.10 -1.00
N GLY A 281 11.74 -27.61 -1.40
CA GLY A 281 11.96 -28.99 -1.83
C GLY A 281 12.75 -29.81 -0.81
N PRO A 282 13.02 -31.10 -1.10
CA PRO A 282 13.84 -31.95 -0.24
C PRO A 282 15.30 -31.46 -0.11
N ALA A 283 15.85 -30.91 -1.21
CA ALA A 283 17.24 -30.48 -1.29
C ALA A 283 17.51 -29.08 -0.72
N GLY A 284 16.47 -28.27 -0.51
CA GLY A 284 16.64 -26.87 -0.10
C GLY A 284 15.55 -25.97 -0.65
N LEU A 285 15.83 -24.66 -0.66
CA LEU A 285 14.96 -23.67 -1.27
C LEU A 285 15.21 -23.55 -2.77
N ALA A 286 14.20 -23.14 -3.50
CA ALA A 286 14.35 -22.61 -4.83
C ALA A 286 13.68 -21.24 -4.88
N LEU A 287 14.48 -20.22 -5.15
CA LEU A 287 14.06 -18.83 -5.23
C LEU A 287 13.89 -18.44 -6.68
N TYR A 288 13.03 -17.48 -6.96
CA TYR A 288 12.87 -16.91 -8.30
C TYR A 288 12.21 -15.54 -8.18
N ASP A 289 12.28 -14.76 -9.26
CA ASP A 289 11.76 -13.39 -9.33
C ASP A 289 12.60 -12.36 -8.56
N LEU A 290 13.86 -12.20 -8.98
CA LEU A 290 14.83 -11.27 -8.39
C LEU A 290 14.67 -9.83 -8.88
N GLU A 291 13.47 -9.41 -9.31
CA GLU A 291 13.26 -8.07 -9.86
C GLU A 291 13.39 -6.93 -8.82
N LEU A 292 13.26 -7.28 -7.53
CA LEU A 292 13.42 -6.37 -6.39
C LEU A 292 14.72 -6.62 -5.61
N ALA A 293 15.63 -7.42 -6.15
CA ALA A 293 16.86 -7.75 -5.45
C ALA A 293 17.75 -6.51 -5.25
N GLN A 294 18.53 -6.56 -4.17
CA GLN A 294 19.43 -5.50 -3.74
C GLN A 294 20.78 -6.11 -3.41
N ILE A 295 21.86 -5.53 -3.95
CA ILE A 295 23.23 -6.01 -3.67
C ILE A 295 23.67 -5.62 -2.25
N GLU A 296 23.22 -4.45 -1.79
CA GLU A 296 23.54 -3.93 -0.45
C GLU A 296 22.25 -3.65 0.33
N ALA A 297 21.56 -4.69 0.81
CA ALA A 297 20.43 -4.53 1.73
C ALA A 297 20.90 -4.61 3.19
N SER A 298 20.11 -4.06 4.12
CA SER A 298 20.43 -4.17 5.55
C SER A 298 20.44 -5.64 6.02
N LEU A 299 21.23 -5.92 7.06
CA LEU A 299 21.30 -7.23 7.68
C LEU A 299 19.91 -7.86 7.92
N LEU A 300 19.72 -9.12 7.50
CA LEU A 300 18.46 -9.87 7.61
C LEU A 300 17.23 -9.25 6.90
N TYR A 301 17.43 -8.35 5.92
CA TYR A 301 16.34 -7.71 5.16
C TYR A 301 15.24 -8.69 4.71
N ASP A 302 15.63 -9.82 4.11
CA ASP A 302 14.70 -10.81 3.58
C ASP A 302 13.90 -11.56 4.66
N LEU A 303 14.47 -11.74 5.87
CA LEU A 303 13.72 -12.29 7.02
C LEU A 303 12.64 -11.31 7.45
N PHE A 304 13.01 -10.03 7.59
CA PHE A 304 12.08 -8.97 7.98
C PHE A 304 10.96 -8.83 6.95
N HIS A 305 11.32 -8.89 5.66
CA HIS A 305 10.37 -8.85 4.56
C HIS A 305 9.41 -10.04 4.60
N PHE A 306 9.92 -11.26 4.76
CA PHE A 306 9.10 -12.47 4.81
C PHE A 306 8.03 -12.41 5.91
N GLU A 307 8.47 -12.15 7.15
CA GLU A 307 7.59 -12.15 8.32
C GLU A 307 6.59 -10.98 8.26
N THR A 308 7.03 -9.80 7.83
CA THR A 308 6.16 -8.61 7.71
C THR A 308 5.10 -8.81 6.63
N GLN A 309 5.46 -9.29 5.44
CA GLN A 309 4.50 -9.55 4.36
C GLN A 309 3.52 -10.66 4.73
N GLN A 310 4.00 -11.73 5.37
CA GLN A 310 3.15 -12.82 5.83
C GLN A 310 2.14 -12.36 6.91
N ALA A 311 2.58 -11.47 7.81
CA ALA A 311 1.72 -10.89 8.83
C ALA A 311 0.66 -9.96 8.23
N LEU A 312 1.06 -9.00 7.38
CA LEU A 312 0.16 -7.96 6.87
C LEU A 312 -0.77 -8.47 5.75
N LEU A 313 -0.26 -9.23 4.78
CA LEU A 313 -1.02 -9.60 3.58
C LEU A 313 -1.73 -10.95 3.68
N VAL A 314 -1.12 -11.94 4.35
CA VAL A 314 -1.63 -13.32 4.34
C VAL A 314 -2.45 -13.61 5.58
N THR A 315 -1.87 -13.41 6.75
CA THR A 315 -2.52 -13.72 8.03
C THR A 315 -3.31 -12.56 8.61
N ARG A 316 -3.13 -11.34 8.07
CA ARG A 316 -3.79 -10.08 8.47
C ARG A 316 -3.72 -9.85 9.98
N GLN A 317 -2.53 -10.07 10.54
CA GLN A 317 -2.27 -9.88 11.97
C GLN A 317 -2.15 -8.39 12.31
N PRO A 318 -2.47 -8.00 13.55
CA PRO A 318 -2.22 -6.65 14.03
C PRO A 318 -0.74 -6.28 13.92
N ALA A 319 -0.45 -5.12 13.32
CA ALA A 319 0.92 -4.69 13.05
C ALA A 319 1.72 -4.40 14.33
N ALA A 320 1.04 -4.03 15.42
CA ALA A 320 1.67 -3.65 16.69
C ALA A 320 2.63 -4.69 17.29
N GLY A 321 2.44 -5.98 16.99
CA GLY A 321 3.27 -7.09 17.49
C GLY A 321 4.19 -7.72 16.44
N ILE A 322 4.30 -7.15 15.23
CA ILE A 322 5.16 -7.71 14.17
C ILE A 322 6.63 -7.52 14.55
N ARG A 323 7.01 -6.36 15.10
CA ARG A 323 8.40 -6.07 15.47
C ARG A 323 8.97 -7.12 16.42
N GLU A 324 8.29 -7.39 17.52
CA GLU A 324 8.74 -8.35 18.54
C GLU A 324 8.83 -9.76 17.97
N ARG A 325 7.89 -10.14 17.10
CA ARG A 325 7.90 -11.42 16.39
C ARG A 325 9.12 -11.53 15.47
N VAL A 326 9.33 -10.54 14.61
CA VAL A 326 10.41 -10.51 13.64
C VAL A 326 11.77 -10.60 14.35
N LEU A 327 11.98 -9.79 15.39
CA LEU A 327 13.20 -9.82 16.20
C LEU A 327 13.36 -11.14 16.96
N GLY A 328 12.27 -11.74 17.44
CA GLY A 328 12.29 -13.07 18.06
C GLY A 328 12.67 -14.19 17.07
N VAL A 329 12.19 -14.12 15.82
CA VAL A 329 12.59 -15.04 14.75
C VAL A 329 14.06 -14.85 14.39
N ALA A 330 14.53 -13.60 14.29
CA ALA A 330 15.95 -13.30 14.07
C ALA A 330 16.82 -13.87 15.19
N ALA A 331 16.51 -13.63 16.46
CA ALA A 331 17.25 -14.16 17.60
C ALA A 331 17.27 -15.70 17.64
N ARG A 332 16.17 -16.35 17.22
CA ARG A 332 16.07 -17.81 17.17
C ARG A 332 16.97 -18.43 16.10
N PHE A 333 17.00 -17.87 14.90
CA PHE A 333 17.70 -18.45 13.75
C PHE A 333 19.12 -17.91 13.55
N PHE A 334 19.41 -16.72 14.09
CA PHE A 334 20.70 -16.04 14.00
C PHE A 334 21.17 -15.53 15.37
N PRO A 335 21.32 -16.43 16.38
CA PRO A 335 21.63 -16.03 17.75
C PRO A 335 23.01 -15.37 17.91
N GLY A 336 23.90 -15.51 16.94
CA GLY A 336 25.24 -14.89 16.95
C GLY A 336 25.27 -13.41 16.54
N LEU A 337 24.17 -12.87 16.01
CA LEU A 337 24.12 -11.47 15.57
C LEU A 337 23.84 -10.52 16.75
N PRO A 338 24.55 -9.38 16.86
CA PRO A 338 24.31 -8.41 17.93
C PRO A 338 22.90 -7.81 17.88
N ALA A 339 22.16 -7.88 18.98
CA ALA A 339 20.80 -7.35 19.05
C ALA A 339 20.66 -5.86 18.64
N PRO A 340 21.59 -4.95 19.01
CA PRO A 340 21.53 -3.56 18.54
C PRO A 340 21.68 -3.42 17.02
N GLU A 341 22.53 -4.24 16.39
CA GLU A 341 22.73 -4.21 14.93
C GLU A 341 21.49 -4.75 14.20
N VAL A 342 20.88 -5.82 14.72
CA VAL A 342 19.61 -6.36 14.18
C VAL A 342 18.47 -5.34 14.32
N ALA A 343 18.40 -4.62 15.44
CA ALA A 343 17.40 -3.57 15.64
C ALA A 343 17.57 -2.39 14.66
N LEU A 344 18.80 -1.95 14.43
CA LEU A 344 19.10 -0.93 13.42
C LEU A 344 18.77 -1.43 12.01
N ALA A 345 19.12 -2.67 11.68
CA ALA A 345 18.83 -3.25 10.37
C ALA A 345 17.32 -3.35 10.09
N TRP A 346 16.51 -3.59 11.13
CA TRP A 346 15.05 -3.54 11.06
C TRP A 346 14.53 -2.14 10.72
N GLN A 347 15.09 -1.10 11.35
CA GLN A 347 14.72 0.29 11.04
C GLN A 347 15.10 0.66 9.60
N LEU A 348 16.27 0.24 9.12
CA LEU A 348 16.69 0.41 7.72
C LEU A 348 15.76 -0.32 6.76
N TYR A 349 15.35 -1.55 7.09
CA TYR A 349 14.35 -2.29 6.32
C TYR A 349 13.03 -1.53 6.24
N LEU A 350 12.52 -1.02 7.37
CA LEU A 350 11.28 -0.24 7.38
C LEU A 350 11.40 1.02 6.54
N LEU A 351 12.49 1.79 6.69
CA LEU A 351 12.72 2.99 5.90
C LEU A 351 12.67 2.66 4.40
N HIS A 352 13.49 1.71 3.95
CA HIS A 352 13.58 1.32 2.54
C HIS A 352 12.26 0.77 2.00
N GLN A 353 11.64 -0.17 2.72
CA GLN A 353 10.43 -0.85 2.26
C GLN A 353 9.24 0.11 2.15
N VAL A 354 9.09 1.01 3.13
CA VAL A 354 7.98 1.95 3.17
C VAL A 354 8.18 3.08 2.17
N SER A 355 9.39 3.63 2.02
CA SER A 355 9.66 4.68 1.02
C SER A 355 9.53 4.15 -0.41
N THR A 356 10.07 2.95 -0.69
CA THR A 356 9.91 2.28 -1.99
C THR A 356 8.44 1.98 -2.29
N GLY A 357 7.71 1.42 -1.32
CA GLY A 357 6.29 1.11 -1.47
C GLY A 357 5.44 2.35 -1.68
N ALA A 358 5.70 3.43 -0.93
CA ALA A 358 4.99 4.69 -1.07
C ALA A 358 5.15 5.31 -2.48
N LEU A 359 6.37 5.33 -3.03
CA LEU A 359 6.60 5.80 -4.39
C LEU A 359 5.90 4.91 -5.43
N LEU A 360 5.96 3.59 -5.25
CA LEU A 360 5.27 2.64 -6.12
C LEU A 360 3.76 2.86 -6.12
N TYR A 361 3.15 3.06 -4.95
CA TYR A 361 1.71 3.26 -4.82
C TYR A 361 1.27 4.64 -5.25
N HIS A 362 2.11 5.66 -5.09
CA HIS A 362 1.89 6.97 -5.69
C HIS A 362 1.76 6.88 -7.21
N ALA A 363 2.64 6.11 -7.86
CA ALA A 363 2.62 5.91 -9.31
C ALA A 363 1.45 5.03 -9.81
N GLN A 364 0.69 4.39 -8.92
CA GLN A 364 -0.46 3.57 -9.28
C GLN A 364 -1.74 4.43 -9.34
N PRO A 365 -2.48 4.41 -10.46
CA PRO A 365 -3.70 5.20 -10.58
C PRO A 365 -4.79 4.70 -9.61
N ASP A 366 -4.99 3.38 -9.56
CA ASP A 366 -5.97 2.74 -8.68
C ASP A 366 -5.32 1.92 -7.59
N TRP A 367 -5.87 2.05 -6.39
CA TRP A 367 -5.39 1.32 -5.23
C TRP A 367 -6.30 0.15 -4.92
N HIS A 368 -5.73 -1.05 -4.85
CA HIS A 368 -6.43 -2.22 -4.36
C HIS A 368 -6.40 -2.28 -2.81
N PRO A 369 -7.33 -3.01 -2.15
CA PRO A 369 -7.42 -3.05 -0.69
C PRO A 369 -6.11 -3.42 0.04
N GLN A 370 -5.26 -4.26 -0.56
CA GLN A 370 -3.97 -4.62 0.06
C GLN A 370 -3.01 -3.43 0.21
N ILE A 371 -3.11 -2.38 -0.63
CA ILE A 371 -2.30 -1.16 -0.46
C ILE A 371 -2.68 -0.48 0.86
N SER A 372 -3.98 -0.38 1.15
CA SER A 372 -4.45 0.16 2.42
C SER A 372 -3.95 -0.67 3.60
N TRP A 373 -3.97 -2.01 3.51
CA TRP A 373 -3.42 -2.88 4.57
C TRP A 373 -1.94 -2.64 4.81
N LEU A 374 -1.15 -2.47 3.75
CA LEU A 374 0.28 -2.19 3.84
C LEU A 374 0.54 -0.80 4.41
N LEU A 375 -0.10 0.25 3.89
CA LEU A 375 0.07 1.62 4.39
C LEU A 375 -0.29 1.72 5.87
N THR A 376 -1.43 1.17 6.29
CA THR A 376 -1.84 1.16 7.70
C THR A 376 -0.88 0.34 8.57
N GLY A 377 -0.46 -0.83 8.09
CA GLY A 377 0.51 -1.68 8.78
C GLY A 377 1.86 -0.98 8.97
N TRP A 378 2.41 -0.42 7.90
CA TRP A 378 3.66 0.35 7.92
C TRP A 378 3.58 1.57 8.82
N ASN A 379 2.46 2.31 8.81
CA ASN A 379 2.29 3.46 9.69
C ASN A 379 2.35 3.05 11.16
N THR A 380 1.71 1.92 11.50
CA THR A 380 1.75 1.34 12.86
C THR A 380 3.16 0.94 13.26
N LEU A 381 3.94 0.33 12.36
CA LEU A 381 5.33 -0.07 12.63
C LEU A 381 6.23 1.15 12.86
N LEU A 382 6.08 2.19 12.03
CA LEU A 382 6.81 3.44 12.21
C LEU A 382 6.43 4.15 13.51
N THR A 383 5.15 4.14 13.89
CA THR A 383 4.69 4.66 15.21
C THR A 383 5.40 3.96 16.36
N ARG A 384 5.59 2.63 16.29
CA ARG A 384 6.30 1.88 17.33
C ARG A 384 7.77 2.25 17.41
N GLU A 385 8.46 2.40 16.29
CA GLU A 385 9.88 2.79 16.28
C GLU A 385 10.11 4.21 16.79
N LEU A 386 9.14 5.11 16.57
CA LEU A 386 9.23 6.51 16.98
C LEU A 386 8.72 6.79 18.40
N ALA A 387 8.14 5.80 19.08
CA ALA A 387 7.54 5.97 20.40
C ALA A 387 8.53 6.46 21.48
N THR A 388 9.84 6.31 21.24
CA THR A 388 10.90 6.78 22.16
C THR A 388 11.41 8.18 21.84
N THR A 389 11.08 8.75 20.68
CA THR A 389 11.62 10.02 20.20
C THR A 389 10.55 11.05 19.81
N VAL A 390 9.30 10.63 19.68
CA VAL A 390 8.15 11.48 19.34
C VAL A 390 7.04 11.24 20.37
N GLU A 391 6.42 12.32 20.84
CA GLU A 391 5.26 12.28 21.73
C GLU A 391 4.13 11.41 21.16
N HIS A 392 3.53 10.57 22.01
CA HIS A 392 2.55 9.58 21.57
C HIS A 392 1.27 10.23 21.07
N ARG A 393 0.84 11.34 21.69
CA ARG A 393 -0.23 12.20 21.18
C ARG A 393 0.04 12.62 19.74
N GLN A 394 1.25 13.13 19.44
CA GLN A 394 1.59 13.60 18.10
C GLN A 394 1.60 12.45 17.09
N LEU A 395 2.09 11.26 17.47
CA LEU A 395 2.02 10.06 16.64
C LEU A 395 0.57 9.62 16.38
N ALA A 396 -0.32 9.73 17.38
CA ALA A 396 -1.73 9.44 17.23
C ALA A 396 -2.43 10.41 16.26
N VAL A 397 -2.09 11.70 16.31
CA VAL A 397 -2.60 12.69 15.34
C VAL A 397 -2.15 12.34 13.92
N TYR A 398 -0.88 11.96 13.72
CA TYR A 398 -0.39 11.49 12.41
C TYR A 398 -1.20 10.29 11.91
N ASP A 399 -1.33 9.26 12.74
CA ASP A 399 -2.04 8.02 12.39
C ASP A 399 -3.52 8.24 12.09
N LEU A 400 -4.20 9.05 12.91
CA LEU A 400 -5.62 9.32 12.76
C LEU A 400 -5.93 10.14 11.51
N LEU A 401 -5.17 11.22 11.24
CA LEU A 401 -5.43 12.04 10.05
C LEU A 401 -5.03 11.32 8.75
N ASP A 402 -4.00 10.48 8.78
CA ASP A 402 -3.68 9.58 7.67
C ASP A 402 -4.83 8.59 7.41
N TYR A 403 -5.38 7.96 8.47
CA TYR A 403 -6.53 7.07 8.37
C TYR A 403 -7.74 7.78 7.75
N VAL A 404 -8.07 8.98 8.23
CA VAL A 404 -9.21 9.77 7.75
C VAL A 404 -9.06 10.17 6.28
N GLN A 405 -7.85 10.49 5.83
CA GLN A 405 -7.56 10.84 4.44
C GLN A 405 -7.74 9.64 3.49
N LEU A 406 -7.52 8.41 3.98
CA LEU A 406 -7.59 7.18 3.20
C LEU A 406 -8.99 6.55 3.15
N LEU A 407 -9.98 7.13 3.83
CA LEU A 407 -11.37 6.69 3.73
C LEU A 407 -11.92 6.88 2.31
N PRO A 408 -12.87 6.02 1.85
CA PRO A 408 -13.51 6.18 0.54
C PRO A 408 -14.12 7.58 0.35
N GLN A 409 -14.76 8.09 1.39
CA GLN A 409 -15.07 9.51 1.54
C GLN A 409 -14.15 10.06 2.63
N PRO A 410 -13.14 10.88 2.27
CA PRO A 410 -12.24 11.48 3.26
C PRO A 410 -13.04 12.27 4.30
N GLY A 411 -12.64 12.13 5.56
CA GLY A 411 -13.21 12.94 6.63
C GLY A 411 -12.62 14.34 6.69
N VAL A 412 -13.32 15.23 7.36
CA VAL A 412 -13.03 16.66 7.39
C VAL A 412 -12.62 17.10 8.79
N VAL A 413 -11.47 17.76 8.90
CA VAL A 413 -11.03 18.38 10.15
C VAL A 413 -11.77 19.70 10.34
N LEU A 414 -12.56 19.81 11.40
CA LEU A 414 -13.34 21.01 11.70
C LEU A 414 -12.53 21.99 12.55
N LYS A 415 -12.89 23.28 12.45
CA LYS A 415 -12.21 24.38 13.17
C LYS A 415 -10.67 24.34 13.00
N PRO A 416 -10.12 24.15 11.80
CA PRO A 416 -8.68 24.11 11.62
C PRO A 416 -8.09 25.48 11.96
N ARG A 417 -7.28 25.55 13.02
CA ARG A 417 -6.60 26.81 13.44
C ARG A 417 -5.09 26.75 13.33
N ALA A 418 -4.52 25.55 13.34
CA ALA A 418 -3.12 25.36 13.01
C ALA A 418 -2.90 25.57 11.50
N ALA A 419 -1.73 26.11 11.13
CA ALA A 419 -1.33 26.20 9.73
C ALA A 419 -1.24 24.82 9.04
N ASN A 420 -0.98 23.78 9.84
CA ASN A 420 -1.03 22.39 9.41
C ASN A 420 -1.82 21.59 10.46
N ALA A 421 -2.92 20.95 10.03
CA ALA A 421 -3.82 20.19 10.91
C ALA A 421 -3.14 19.02 11.65
N TYR A 422 -2.01 18.53 11.13
CA TYR A 422 -1.20 17.52 11.82
C TYR A 422 -0.48 18.03 13.06
N TYR A 423 -0.39 19.35 13.27
CA TYR A 423 0.27 19.96 14.42
C TYR A 423 -0.72 20.88 15.15
N PRO A 424 -1.79 20.32 15.75
CA PRO A 424 -2.72 21.11 16.54
C PRO A 424 -2.02 21.66 17.79
N ALA A 425 -2.60 22.67 18.43
CA ALA A 425 -2.08 23.12 19.72
C ALA A 425 -2.10 21.97 20.75
N PRO A 426 -1.14 21.92 21.70
CA PRO A 426 -0.97 20.79 22.61
C PRO A 426 -2.23 20.44 23.43
N THR A 427 -3.03 21.44 23.77
CA THR A 427 -4.27 21.28 24.56
C THR A 427 -5.54 21.25 23.72
N SER A 428 -5.43 21.26 22.39
CA SER A 428 -6.61 21.27 21.52
C SER A 428 -7.15 19.88 21.29
N ASP A 429 -8.47 19.75 21.30
CA ASP A 429 -9.14 18.54 20.85
C ASP A 429 -9.14 18.47 19.32
N LEU A 430 -9.43 17.29 18.76
CA LEU A 430 -9.63 17.11 17.33
C LEU A 430 -11.10 16.84 17.02
N ASP A 431 -11.72 17.77 16.29
CA ASP A 431 -13.07 17.60 15.75
C ASP A 431 -13.00 17.07 14.32
N LEU A 432 -13.54 15.87 14.08
CA LEU A 432 -13.54 15.20 12.79
C LEU A 432 -14.96 14.90 12.33
N LEU A 433 -15.36 15.42 11.18
CA LEU A 433 -16.61 15.04 10.52
C LEU A 433 -16.38 13.85 9.59
N LEU A 434 -17.12 12.77 9.80
CA LEU A 434 -17.06 11.51 9.06
C LEU A 434 -18.44 11.09 8.56
N GLN A 435 -18.49 10.14 7.64
CA GLN A 435 -19.75 9.41 7.42
C GLN A 435 -20.07 8.57 8.66
N LYS A 436 -21.38 8.34 8.92
CA LYS A 436 -21.84 7.57 10.08
C LYS A 436 -21.25 6.15 10.14
N ALA A 437 -21.04 5.52 8.98
CA ALA A 437 -20.43 4.19 8.91
C ALA A 437 -18.96 4.20 9.37
N ASP A 438 -18.23 5.28 9.07
CA ASP A 438 -16.80 5.42 9.35
C ASP A 438 -16.52 5.86 10.78
N THR A 439 -17.48 6.49 11.47
CA THR A 439 -17.33 6.91 12.87
C THR A 439 -16.97 5.74 13.78
N GLN A 440 -17.68 4.61 13.63
CA GLN A 440 -17.41 3.40 14.43
C GLN A 440 -16.09 2.74 14.06
N ALA A 441 -15.66 2.85 12.81
CA ALA A 441 -14.34 2.38 12.39
C ALA A 441 -13.23 3.27 12.98
N GLY A 442 -13.43 4.59 13.04
CA GLY A 442 -12.53 5.53 13.71
C GLY A 442 -12.41 5.30 15.22
N VAL A 443 -13.52 4.98 15.90
CA VAL A 443 -13.48 4.60 17.33
C VAL A 443 -12.61 3.36 17.52
N ARG A 444 -12.83 2.30 16.72
CA ARG A 444 -12.02 1.07 16.78
C ARG A 444 -10.55 1.33 16.47
N PHE A 445 -10.27 2.24 15.53
CA PHE A 445 -8.91 2.65 15.19
C PHE A 445 -8.20 3.24 16.42
N MET A 446 -8.82 4.19 17.11
CA MET A 446 -8.25 4.81 18.32
C MET A 446 -8.15 3.84 19.49
N GLN A 447 -9.15 2.96 19.67
CA GLN A 447 -9.10 1.91 20.69
C GLN A 447 -7.96 0.90 20.46
N ALA A 448 -7.61 0.65 19.20
CA ALA A 448 -6.54 -0.26 18.80
C ALA A 448 -5.18 0.44 18.63
N PHE A 449 -5.07 1.74 18.96
CA PHE A 449 -3.84 2.49 18.79
C PHE A 449 -2.71 1.90 19.67
N PRO A 450 -1.54 1.56 19.10
CA PRO A 450 -0.53 0.73 19.77
C PRO A 450 0.12 1.34 21.01
N LEU A 451 0.02 2.66 21.19
CA LEU A 451 0.62 3.39 22.32
C LEU A 451 -0.44 3.90 23.31
N ALA A 452 -1.71 3.54 23.12
CA ALA A 452 -2.76 3.86 24.08
C ALA A 452 -2.55 3.06 25.38
N GLN A 453 -2.65 3.73 26.52
CA GLN A 453 -2.69 3.12 27.85
C GLN A 453 -4.14 2.84 28.25
N SER A 454 -5.03 3.82 28.04
CA SER A 454 -6.47 3.66 28.26
C SER A 454 -7.26 4.52 27.29
N VAL A 455 -8.42 4.03 26.86
CA VAL A 455 -9.31 4.72 25.94
C VAL A 455 -10.72 4.78 26.52
N ALA A 456 -11.26 5.98 26.72
CA ALA A 456 -12.63 6.20 27.14
C ALA A 456 -13.47 6.63 25.94
N VAL A 457 -14.65 6.03 25.77
CA VAL A 457 -15.55 6.32 24.65
C VAL A 457 -16.88 6.82 25.19
N ARG A 458 -17.33 7.97 24.70
CA ARG A 458 -18.63 8.54 25.01
C ARG A 458 -19.45 8.70 23.73
N THR A 459 -20.66 8.16 23.73
CA THR A 459 -21.54 8.23 22.57
C THR A 459 -22.63 9.27 22.78
N ALA A 460 -22.86 10.08 21.76
CA ALA A 460 -24.01 10.96 21.64
C ALA A 460 -24.76 10.66 20.33
N ALA A 461 -25.94 11.24 20.15
CA ALA A 461 -26.76 10.99 18.96
C ALA A 461 -26.11 11.45 17.64
N HIS A 462 -25.21 12.44 17.70
CA HIS A 462 -24.60 13.09 16.54
C HIS A 462 -23.09 12.83 16.40
N MET A 463 -22.46 12.24 17.42
CA MET A 463 -21.01 12.04 17.48
C MET A 463 -20.61 10.96 18.47
N VAL A 464 -19.36 10.52 18.39
CA VAL A 464 -18.69 9.73 19.41
C VAL A 464 -17.39 10.43 19.82
N SER A 465 -17.24 10.74 21.10
CA SER A 465 -15.99 11.27 21.65
C SER A 465 -15.10 10.12 22.12
N VAL A 466 -13.81 10.22 21.83
CA VAL A 466 -12.80 9.25 22.23
C VAL A 466 -11.67 9.98 22.93
N ASP A 467 -11.47 9.69 24.22
CA ASP A 467 -10.34 10.21 24.98
C ASP A 467 -9.28 9.11 25.11
N CYS A 468 -8.08 9.40 24.66
CA CYS A 468 -6.93 8.50 24.75
C CYS A 468 -5.92 9.08 25.75
N LEU A 469 -5.61 8.31 26.80
CA LEU A 469 -4.40 8.48 27.59
C LEU A 469 -3.32 7.56 27.01
N PHE A 470 -2.17 8.10 26.66
CA PHE A 470 -1.07 7.34 26.08
C PHE A 470 -0.03 6.94 27.12
N GLN A 471 0.84 6.01 26.75
CA GLN A 471 1.85 5.41 27.65
C GLN A 471 2.91 6.41 28.12
N ASP A 472 3.14 7.51 27.38
CA ASP A 472 4.00 8.62 27.80
C ASP A 472 3.30 9.65 28.69
N GLY A 473 2.02 9.44 29.02
CA GLY A 473 1.19 10.34 29.83
C GLY A 473 0.53 11.48 29.05
N SER A 474 0.81 11.62 27.75
CA SER A 474 0.09 12.58 26.89
C SER A 474 -1.38 12.17 26.68
N LEU A 475 -2.24 13.14 26.38
CA LEU A 475 -3.68 12.91 26.21
C LEU A 475 -4.18 13.48 24.88
N LEU A 476 -5.10 12.78 24.22
CA LEU A 476 -5.82 13.27 23.04
C LEU A 476 -7.31 12.99 23.17
N SER A 477 -8.12 14.05 23.10
CA SER A 477 -9.57 13.96 22.94
C SER A 477 -9.91 14.16 21.45
N VAL A 478 -10.73 13.26 20.92
CA VAL A 478 -11.17 13.27 19.53
C VAL A 478 -12.68 13.16 19.48
N ASP A 479 -13.33 14.16 18.91
CA ASP A 479 -14.75 14.13 18.59
C ASP A 479 -14.93 13.63 17.15
N LEU A 480 -15.52 12.45 17.01
CA LEU A 480 -15.89 11.84 15.72
C LEU A 480 -17.35 12.14 15.44
N LEU A 481 -17.61 13.24 14.74
CA LEU A 481 -18.95 13.69 14.36
C LEU A 481 -19.43 12.98 13.09
N HIS A 482 -20.74 12.71 13.02
CA HIS A 482 -21.40 12.29 11.78
C HIS A 482 -22.65 13.13 11.46
N GLN A 483 -23.02 14.04 12.37
CA GLN A 483 -24.03 15.07 12.19
C GLN A 483 -23.53 16.34 12.86
N LEU A 484 -23.81 17.50 12.26
CA LEU A 484 -23.46 18.80 12.82
C LEU A 484 -24.69 19.36 13.53
N HIS A 485 -25.02 18.80 14.70
CA HIS A 485 -26.22 19.15 15.47
C HIS A 485 -25.87 19.68 16.86
N ARG A 486 -26.72 20.56 17.40
CA ARG A 486 -26.72 20.96 18.80
C ARG A 486 -28.14 20.93 19.35
N LYS A 487 -28.39 20.07 20.33
CA LYS A 487 -29.76 19.77 20.83
C LYS A 487 -30.66 19.36 19.64
N ALA A 488 -31.75 20.08 19.40
CA ALA A 488 -32.66 19.85 18.27
C ALA A 488 -32.28 20.62 16.99
N LEU A 489 -31.24 21.46 17.04
CA LEU A 489 -30.88 22.35 15.94
C LEU A 489 -29.80 21.70 15.06
N ARG A 490 -30.04 21.67 13.75
CA ARG A 490 -29.05 21.29 12.74
C ARG A 490 -28.23 22.53 12.38
N LEU A 491 -26.92 22.49 12.62
CA LEU A 491 -26.00 23.60 12.35
C LEU A 491 -25.76 23.75 10.86
N LEU A 492 -25.44 22.62 10.21
CA LEU A 492 -25.09 22.52 8.79
C LEU A 492 -25.48 21.14 8.25
N ASP A 493 -25.54 21.03 6.92
CA ASP A 493 -25.67 19.75 6.24
C ASP A 493 -24.32 19.00 6.19
N ALA A 494 -24.15 17.99 7.05
CA ALA A 494 -22.93 17.19 7.14
C ALA A 494 -22.50 16.57 5.79
N PRO A 495 -23.40 15.90 5.02
CA PRO A 495 -23.13 15.50 3.64
C PRO A 495 -22.56 16.60 2.75
N ALA A 496 -23.15 17.81 2.75
CA ALA A 496 -22.63 18.92 1.95
C ALA A 496 -21.23 19.35 2.40
N VAL A 497 -20.95 19.43 3.71
CA VAL A 497 -19.62 19.76 4.24
C VAL A 497 -18.56 18.74 3.81
N LEU A 498 -18.89 17.44 3.83
CA LEU A 498 -17.99 16.37 3.40
C LEU A 498 -17.69 16.45 1.89
N VAL A 499 -18.71 16.67 1.06
CA VAL A 499 -18.57 16.69 -0.40
C VAL A 499 -17.85 17.94 -0.89
N GLN A 500 -18.10 19.09 -0.25
CA GLN A 500 -17.53 20.38 -0.64
C GLN A 500 -16.20 20.69 0.06
N ALA A 501 -15.66 19.77 0.83
CA ALA A 501 -14.42 19.97 1.56
C ALA A 501 -13.26 20.37 0.63
N GLU A 502 -12.46 21.34 1.07
CA GLU A 502 -11.27 21.78 0.38
C GLU A 502 -10.03 21.08 0.94
N ARG A 503 -8.95 21.01 0.15
CA ARG A 503 -7.69 20.44 0.62
C ARG A 503 -6.79 21.54 1.17
N ALA A 504 -6.52 21.49 2.47
CA ALA A 504 -5.55 22.37 3.12
C ALA A 504 -4.10 21.88 2.90
N VAL A 505 -3.16 22.51 3.61
CA VAL A 505 -1.78 22.07 3.75
C VAL A 505 -1.72 20.57 4.07
N ALA A 506 -0.75 19.88 3.47
CA ALA A 506 -0.56 18.44 3.61
C ALA A 506 -1.73 17.56 3.08
N GLY A 507 -2.66 18.16 2.33
CA GLY A 507 -3.77 17.45 1.67
C GLY A 507 -4.88 17.00 2.62
N VAL A 508 -4.92 17.53 3.84
CA VAL A 508 -5.99 17.24 4.82
C VAL A 508 -7.27 17.93 4.37
N PRO A 509 -8.41 17.21 4.28
CA PRO A 509 -9.69 17.83 3.99
C PRO A 509 -10.15 18.74 5.15
N VAL A 510 -10.51 19.96 4.81
CA VAL A 510 -11.04 20.97 5.71
C VAL A 510 -12.35 21.53 5.14
N PRO A 511 -13.26 22.09 5.96
CA PRO A 511 -14.45 22.74 5.43
C PRO A 511 -14.06 23.94 4.53
N THR A 512 -14.93 24.29 3.59
CA THR A 512 -14.86 25.59 2.89
C THR A 512 -14.85 26.72 3.90
N LEU A 513 -14.33 27.90 3.53
CA LEU A 513 -14.29 29.05 4.43
C LEU A 513 -15.67 29.40 5.02
N LEU A 514 -16.73 29.30 4.20
CA LEU A 514 -18.11 29.54 4.62
C LEU A 514 -18.59 28.49 5.64
N HIS A 515 -18.36 27.20 5.36
CA HIS A 515 -18.73 26.13 6.29
C HIS A 515 -17.94 26.21 7.60
N ASP A 516 -16.63 26.54 7.56
CA ASP A 516 -15.83 26.72 8.78
C ASP A 516 -16.38 27.86 9.63
N PHE A 517 -16.66 29.01 9.01
CA PHE A 517 -17.21 30.16 9.70
C PHE A 517 -18.57 29.84 10.32
N ALA A 518 -19.51 29.32 9.53
CA ALA A 518 -20.85 28.99 9.99
C ALA A 518 -20.83 27.98 11.14
N TYR A 519 -20.07 26.89 10.99
CA TYR A 519 -19.93 25.88 12.04
C TYR A 519 -19.33 26.46 13.31
N THR A 520 -18.19 27.17 13.19
CA THR A 520 -17.49 27.75 14.34
C THR A 520 -18.38 28.78 15.05
N TRP A 521 -19.01 29.68 14.29
CA TRP A 521 -19.86 30.74 14.82
C TRP A 521 -21.07 30.14 15.56
N LEU A 522 -21.82 29.24 14.92
CA LEU A 522 -22.97 28.58 15.55
C LEU A 522 -22.58 27.76 16.78
N PHE A 523 -21.42 27.09 16.76
CA PHE A 523 -20.93 26.32 17.90
C PHE A 523 -20.82 27.17 19.17
N TYR A 524 -20.22 28.37 19.08
CA TYR A 524 -20.08 29.26 20.24
C TYR A 524 -21.38 30.01 20.56
N TRP A 525 -22.09 30.53 19.55
CA TRP A 525 -23.31 31.30 19.75
C TRP A 525 -24.45 30.48 20.37
N LEU A 526 -24.63 29.22 19.94
CA LEU A 526 -25.63 28.34 20.55
C LEU A 526 -25.24 27.85 21.95
N ASN A 527 -23.98 28.03 22.34
CA ASN A 527 -23.50 27.85 23.71
C ASN A 527 -23.54 29.16 24.53
N GLN A 528 -24.21 30.21 24.02
CA GLN A 528 -24.35 31.51 24.69
C GLN A 528 -23.00 32.14 25.02
N SER A 529 -22.03 31.96 24.13
CA SER A 529 -20.66 32.41 24.30
C SER A 529 -20.20 33.23 23.10
N ASP A 530 -19.33 34.20 23.38
CA ASP A 530 -18.61 34.94 22.34
C ASP A 530 -17.69 34.00 21.56
N LEU A 531 -17.47 34.33 20.29
CA LEU A 531 -16.47 33.66 19.47
C LEU A 531 -15.07 34.00 20.02
N PRO A 532 -14.24 33.01 20.41
CA PRO A 532 -12.93 33.30 20.96
C PRO A 532 -12.04 34.03 19.96
N LEU A 533 -11.15 34.87 20.49
CA LEU A 533 -10.32 35.78 19.71
C LEU A 533 -9.46 35.07 18.64
N THR A 534 -9.01 33.84 18.91
CA THR A 534 -8.24 33.03 17.95
C THR A 534 -9.05 32.70 16.70
N HIS A 535 -10.32 32.33 16.84
CA HIS A 535 -11.21 32.09 15.71
C HIS A 535 -11.57 33.40 14.99
N LEU A 536 -11.85 34.48 15.74
CA LEU A 536 -12.14 35.78 15.13
C LEU A 536 -10.98 36.28 14.27
N ARG A 537 -9.74 36.23 14.79
CA ARG A 537 -8.54 36.64 14.04
C ARG A 537 -8.37 35.86 12.74
N HIS A 538 -8.64 34.56 12.75
CA HIS A 538 -8.58 33.72 11.55
C HIS A 538 -9.51 34.23 10.44
N PHE A 539 -10.74 34.63 10.78
CA PHE A 539 -11.70 35.17 9.81
C PHE A 539 -11.41 36.63 9.42
N GLN A 540 -10.88 37.44 10.34
CA GLN A 540 -10.48 38.83 10.04
C GLN A 540 -9.24 38.95 9.15
N GLN A 541 -8.42 37.89 9.05
CA GLN A 541 -7.27 37.84 8.14
C GLN A 541 -7.67 37.56 6.69
N GLN A 542 -8.93 37.19 6.43
CA GLN A 542 -9.43 36.96 5.08
C GLN A 542 -9.58 38.27 4.32
N THR A 543 -9.65 38.20 2.98
CA THR A 543 -9.83 39.40 2.16
C THR A 543 -11.17 40.09 2.46
N PRO A 544 -11.30 41.41 2.24
CA PRO A 544 -12.56 42.12 2.49
C PRO A 544 -13.78 41.49 1.79
N ALA A 545 -13.61 41.01 0.55
CA ALA A 545 -14.66 40.33 -0.20
C ALA A 545 -15.09 39.00 0.46
N GLN A 546 -14.14 38.22 0.99
CA GLN A 546 -14.46 37.01 1.75
C GLN A 546 -15.17 37.35 3.05
N GLN A 547 -14.73 38.38 3.78
CA GLN A 547 -15.41 38.80 5.02
C GLN A 547 -16.85 39.25 4.77
N GLU A 548 -17.09 39.96 3.68
CA GLU A 548 -18.44 40.35 3.25
C GLU A 548 -19.29 39.11 2.91
N ALA A 549 -18.73 38.14 2.18
CA ALA A 549 -19.41 36.87 1.89
C ALA A 549 -19.78 36.08 3.15
N LEU A 550 -18.91 36.05 4.17
CA LEU A 550 -19.19 35.41 5.46
C LEU A 550 -20.40 36.05 6.16
N LEU A 551 -20.50 37.38 6.15
CA LEU A 551 -21.60 38.12 6.76
C LEU A 551 -22.91 38.01 5.95
N ALA A 552 -22.81 38.06 4.63
CA ALA A 552 -23.93 37.84 3.72
C ALA A 552 -24.54 36.45 3.93
N TYR A 553 -23.69 35.43 4.11
CA TYR A 553 -24.13 34.07 4.41
C TYR A 553 -24.96 33.99 5.69
N LEU A 554 -24.59 34.70 6.77
CA LEU A 554 -25.42 34.72 8.00
C LEU A 554 -26.80 35.34 7.76
N THR A 555 -26.86 36.33 6.87
CA THR A 555 -28.10 37.00 6.51
C THR A 555 -28.99 36.08 5.67
N GLU A 556 -28.42 35.42 4.67
CA GLU A 556 -29.14 34.52 3.77
C GLU A 556 -29.60 33.24 4.48
N ALA A 557 -28.68 32.58 5.19
CA ALA A 557 -28.94 31.28 5.81
C ALA A 557 -29.76 31.38 7.10
N TYR A 558 -29.62 32.48 7.85
CA TYR A 558 -30.21 32.60 9.19
C TYR A 558 -31.05 33.86 9.42
N GLY A 559 -31.12 34.78 8.45
CA GLY A 559 -31.87 36.03 8.58
C GLY A 559 -31.23 37.03 9.55
N ILE A 560 -29.94 36.89 9.87
CA ILE A 560 -29.27 37.73 10.87
C ILE A 560 -28.16 38.56 10.24
N THR A 561 -28.26 39.88 10.40
CA THR A 561 -27.31 40.85 9.85
C THR A 561 -26.34 41.37 10.90
N PHE A 562 -25.10 41.65 10.50
CA PHE A 562 -24.09 42.32 11.31
C PHE A 562 -23.30 43.31 10.44
N SER A 563 -22.81 44.40 11.05
CA SER A 563 -22.03 45.41 10.35
C SER A 563 -20.60 44.97 10.03
N ASN A 564 -20.02 44.06 10.83
CA ASN A 564 -18.70 43.47 10.61
C ASN A 564 -18.53 42.18 11.44
N LEU A 565 -17.43 41.46 11.20
CA LEU A 565 -17.11 40.22 11.91
C LEU A 565 -16.90 40.40 13.42
N ALA A 566 -16.40 41.55 13.89
CA ALA A 566 -16.25 41.81 15.31
C ALA A 566 -17.63 41.91 16.00
N CYS A 567 -18.60 42.57 15.37
CA CYS A 567 -19.98 42.60 15.86
C CYS A 567 -20.63 41.21 15.83
N ALA A 568 -20.35 40.39 14.82
CA ALA A 568 -20.83 39.00 14.75
C ALA A 568 -20.19 38.09 15.82
N SER A 569 -18.99 38.44 16.30
CA SER A 569 -18.26 37.64 17.30
C SER A 569 -18.84 37.71 18.72
N VAL A 570 -19.55 38.80 19.05
CA VAL A 570 -20.13 39.01 20.38
C VAL A 570 -21.53 38.43 20.42
N TYR A 571 -21.80 37.55 21.38
CA TYR A 571 -23.10 36.92 21.57
C TYR A 571 -24.18 37.96 21.90
N GLN A 572 -25.29 37.92 21.16
CA GLN A 572 -26.43 38.82 21.37
C GLN A 572 -27.71 38.01 21.62
N PRO A 573 -28.24 37.96 22.85
CA PRO A 573 -29.39 37.13 23.21
C PRO A 573 -30.63 37.35 22.32
N THR A 574 -30.89 38.61 21.93
CA THR A 574 -32.04 38.98 21.09
C THR A 574 -31.93 38.41 19.68
N LYS A 575 -30.74 38.43 19.08
CA LYS A 575 -30.50 37.81 17.76
C LYS A 575 -30.44 36.29 17.85
N ALA A 576 -29.90 35.73 18.92
CA ALA A 576 -29.86 34.29 19.13
C ALA A 576 -31.27 33.68 19.26
N ALA A 577 -32.25 34.43 19.79
CA ALA A 577 -33.65 34.00 19.82
C ALA A 577 -34.25 33.80 18.41
N LEU A 578 -33.78 34.55 17.41
CA LEU A 578 -34.22 34.41 16.00
C LEU A 578 -33.69 33.10 15.39
N LEU A 579 -32.47 32.67 15.75
CA LEU A 579 -31.93 31.37 15.31
C LEU A 579 -32.80 30.20 15.78
N ALA A 580 -33.29 30.26 17.02
CA ALA A 580 -34.13 29.21 17.59
C ALA A 580 -35.50 29.08 16.91
N GLN A 581 -35.96 30.14 16.23
CA GLN A 581 -37.23 30.19 15.51
C GLN A 581 -37.09 29.85 14.01
N GLY A 582 -35.91 30.09 13.41
CA GLY A 582 -35.67 29.91 11.97
C GLY A 582 -34.95 28.62 11.54
N VAL A 583 -34.29 27.90 12.44
CA VAL A 583 -33.45 26.71 12.09
C VAL A 583 -34.26 25.39 12.02
N VAL A 584 -35.59 25.47 11.97
CA VAL A 584 -36.46 24.32 11.65
C VAL A 584 -36.96 24.47 10.22
N GLN A 585 -36.13 24.05 9.25
CA GLN A 585 -36.56 23.38 8.02
C GLN A 585 -35.41 22.57 7.43
#